data_AF-A0A7X7ESF3-F1
#
_entry.id   AF-A0A7X7ESF3-F1
#
_cell.length_a   1.000
_cell.length_b   1.000
_cell.length_c   1.000
_cell.angle_alpha   90.00
_cell.angle_beta   90.00
_cell.angle_gamma   90.00
#
_symmetry.space_group_name_H-M   'P 1'
#
loop_
_entity.id
_entity.type
_entity.pdbx_description
1 polymer ?
#
loop_
_entity_poly.entity_id
_entity_poly.type
_entity_poly.pdbx_seq_one_letter_code
_entity_poly.pdbx_strand_id
1 'polypeptide(L)'
;MKDILPALWRRFWQVDATTMSHAQFGRWAEKQAERFLHKKGFKLLARNFRARRGELDLVALDGQEVVFVEVKAVRNPDAEPQLKVDARKRRCLAAAARFFIAKNQLIDNPARFDIITIKLDETGHKQIEHEPNAFQIK
;
A
#
# COMPACT_ATOMS: atom_id res chain seq x y z
N MET A 1 3.01 -46.17 6.10
CA MET A 1 1.61 -45.81 6.38
C MET A 1 1.51 -44.30 6.29
N LYS A 2 0.72 -43.81 5.33
CA LYS A 2 0.53 -42.38 5.06
C LYS A 2 -0.72 -41.95 5.84
N ASP A 3 -0.56 -41.14 6.88
CA ASP A 3 -1.68 -40.56 7.60
C ASP A 3 -2.28 -39.43 6.78
N ILE A 4 -3.47 -39.72 6.26
CA ILE A 4 -4.33 -38.84 5.49
C ILE A 4 -5.09 -37.96 6.49
N LEU A 5 -4.63 -36.73 6.70
CA LEU A 5 -5.43 -35.72 7.38
C LEU A 5 -6.55 -35.22 6.43
N PRO A 6 -7.82 -35.23 6.83
CA PRO A 6 -8.94 -34.90 5.96
C PRO A 6 -8.95 -33.42 5.57
N ALA A 7 -9.44 -33.14 4.36
CA ALA A 7 -9.46 -31.86 3.63
C ALA A 7 -10.21 -30.68 4.29
N LEU A 8 -10.53 -30.75 5.58
CA LEU A 8 -11.41 -29.80 6.28
C LEU A 8 -10.67 -28.63 6.96
N TRP A 9 -9.34 -28.68 7.10
CA TRP A 9 -8.57 -27.59 7.72
C TRP A 9 -8.25 -26.43 6.77
N ARG A 10 -8.46 -26.59 5.46
CA ARG A 10 -8.26 -25.50 4.47
C ARG A 10 -9.38 -24.45 4.46
N ARG A 11 -10.52 -24.73 5.12
CA ARG A 11 -11.76 -23.96 4.97
C ARG A 11 -11.93 -22.81 5.98
N PHE A 12 -11.03 -22.65 6.95
CA PHE A 12 -11.19 -21.69 8.06
C PHE A 12 -10.30 -20.44 7.99
N TRP A 13 -9.56 -20.22 6.90
CA TRP A 13 -8.77 -19.00 6.68
C TRP A 13 -8.91 -18.42 5.26
N GLN A 14 -10.03 -18.67 4.59
CA GLN A 14 -10.35 -18.01 3.34
C GLN A 14 -11.01 -16.68 3.64
N VAL A 15 -10.26 -15.60 3.47
CA VAL A 15 -10.84 -14.26 3.39
C VAL A 15 -11.63 -14.25 2.08
N ASP A 16 -12.97 -14.30 2.16
CA ASP A 16 -13.83 -14.21 0.96
C ASP A 16 -13.73 -12.79 0.38
N ALA A 17 -12.74 -12.60 -0.49
CA ALA A 17 -12.42 -11.36 -1.20
C ALA A 17 -13.64 -10.73 -1.88
N THR A 18 -14.58 -11.58 -2.30
CA THR A 18 -15.83 -11.26 -2.98
C THR A 18 -16.86 -10.56 -2.10
N THR A 19 -16.78 -10.69 -0.77
CA THR A 19 -17.77 -10.11 0.17
C THR A 19 -17.39 -8.74 0.73
N MET A 20 -16.11 -8.36 0.66
CA MET A 20 -15.66 -7.07 1.17
C MET A 20 -16.13 -5.94 0.25
N SER A 21 -16.61 -4.84 0.80
CA SER A 21 -16.80 -3.58 0.05
C SER A 21 -15.45 -3.03 -0.44
N HIS A 22 -15.47 -2.17 -1.47
CA HIS A 22 -14.26 -1.49 -1.96
C HIS A 22 -13.49 -0.78 -0.83
N ALA A 23 -14.19 -0.09 0.07
CA ALA A 23 -13.58 0.60 1.19
C ALA A 23 -12.97 -0.36 2.23
N GLN A 24 -13.61 -1.49 2.51
CA GLN A 24 -13.03 -2.51 3.40
C GLN A 24 -11.78 -3.14 2.78
N PHE A 25 -11.79 -3.36 1.47
CA PHE A 25 -10.66 -3.92 0.75
C PHE A 25 -9.48 -2.97 0.68
N GLY A 26 -9.72 -1.68 0.44
CA GLY A 26 -8.68 -0.64 0.53
C GLY A 26 -8.00 -0.64 1.89
N ARG A 27 -8.78 -0.60 2.99
CA ARG A 27 -8.21 -0.66 4.35
C ARG A 27 -7.46 -1.96 4.63
N TRP A 28 -7.96 -3.09 4.13
CA TRP A 28 -7.27 -4.36 4.26
C TRP A 28 -5.92 -4.33 3.52
N ALA A 29 -5.90 -3.78 2.30
CA ALA A 29 -4.69 -3.63 1.49
C ALA A 29 -3.67 -2.70 2.16
N GLU A 30 -4.08 -1.54 2.69
CA GLU A 30 -3.23 -0.64 3.47
C GLU A 30 -2.56 -1.38 4.64
N LYS A 31 -3.32 -2.19 5.37
CA LYS A 31 -2.79 -3.01 6.46
C LYS A 31 -1.81 -4.09 5.98
N GLN A 32 -2.03 -4.66 4.79
CA GLN A 32 -1.07 -5.60 4.19
C GLN A 32 0.23 -4.90 3.78
N ALA A 33 0.12 -3.72 3.15
CA ALA A 33 1.25 -2.89 2.74
C ALA A 33 2.08 -2.46 3.95
N GLU A 34 1.44 -1.99 5.02
CA GLU A 34 2.12 -1.65 6.27
C GLU A 34 2.91 -2.85 6.85
N ARG A 35 2.28 -4.02 6.94
CA ARG A 35 2.94 -5.24 7.42
C ARG A 35 4.13 -5.64 6.54
N PHE A 36 4.00 -5.45 5.23
CA PHE A 36 5.07 -5.72 4.28
C PHE A 36 6.25 -4.76 4.49
N LEU A 37 5.99 -3.47 4.61
CA LEU A 37 7.00 -2.44 4.90
C LEU A 37 7.72 -2.71 6.22
N HIS A 38 6.96 -3.01 7.28
CA HIS A 38 7.52 -3.36 8.58
C HIS A 38 8.47 -4.57 8.49
N LYS A 39 8.08 -5.63 7.76
CA LYS A 39 8.94 -6.81 7.54
C LYS A 39 10.21 -6.49 6.74
N LYS A 40 10.17 -5.46 5.89
CA LYS A 40 11.34 -4.93 5.18
C LYS A 40 12.19 -3.98 6.02
N GLY A 41 11.84 -3.72 7.27
CA GLY A 41 12.60 -2.84 8.18
C GLY A 41 12.21 -1.37 8.11
N PHE A 42 11.15 -1.01 7.38
CA PHE A 42 10.68 0.37 7.30
C PHE A 42 10.05 0.77 8.63
N LYS A 43 10.30 2.01 9.06
CA LYS A 43 9.65 2.59 10.25
C LYS A 43 8.47 3.45 9.84
N LEU A 44 7.26 3.06 10.22
CA LEU A 44 6.07 3.82 9.87
C LEU A 44 5.99 5.16 10.64
N LEU A 45 5.73 6.25 9.92
CA LEU A 45 5.53 7.60 10.45
C LEU A 45 4.05 7.98 10.51
N ALA A 46 3.27 7.63 9.49
CA ALA A 46 1.85 7.98 9.43
C ALA A 46 1.04 6.99 8.57
N ARG A 47 -0.27 6.99 8.81
CA ARG A 47 -1.29 6.29 8.01
C ARG A 47 -2.40 7.27 7.67
N ASN A 48 -2.99 7.15 6.48
CA ASN A 48 -4.17 7.91 6.06
C ASN A 48 -4.04 9.42 6.34
N PHE A 49 -2.86 9.98 6.06
CA PHE A 49 -2.58 11.38 6.34
C PHE A 49 -3.32 12.27 5.35
N ARG A 50 -4.14 13.20 5.85
CA ARG A 50 -4.92 14.12 5.02
C ARG A 50 -4.33 15.52 5.07
N ALA A 51 -4.19 16.11 3.89
CA ALA A 51 -3.84 17.51 3.70
C ALA A 51 -4.93 18.21 2.89
N ARG A 52 -4.86 19.54 2.80
CA ARG A 52 -5.85 20.35 2.06
C ARG A 52 -5.99 19.93 0.58
N ARG A 53 -4.92 19.41 -0.03
CA ARG A 53 -4.87 19.09 -1.47
C ARG A 53 -4.56 17.63 -1.80
N GLY A 54 -4.81 16.70 -0.88
CA GLY A 54 -4.61 15.28 -1.12
C GLY A 54 -4.49 14.47 0.16
N GLU A 55 -4.30 13.19 0.00
CA GLU A 55 -4.07 12.23 1.09
C GLU A 55 -2.86 11.37 0.77
N LEU A 56 -2.21 10.85 1.82
CA LEU A 56 -1.10 9.92 1.74
C LEU A 56 -1.50 8.66 2.52
N ASP A 57 -1.54 7.51 1.85
CA ASP A 57 -2.01 6.27 2.46
C ASP A 57 -1.06 5.83 3.58
N LEU A 58 0.24 5.76 3.30
CA LEU A 58 1.28 5.48 4.29
C LEU A 58 2.46 6.42 4.11
N VAL A 59 3.09 6.78 5.23
CA VAL A 59 4.39 7.47 5.25
C VAL A 59 5.32 6.67 6.15
N ALA A 60 6.52 6.36 5.67
CA ALA A 60 7.50 5.57 6.39
C ALA A 60 8.92 6.13 6.22
N LEU A 61 9.86 5.61 7.01
CA LEU A 61 11.29 5.80 6.84
C LEU A 61 11.93 4.49 6.35
N ASP A 62 12.75 4.62 5.32
CA ASP A 62 13.70 3.61 4.83
C ASP A 62 15.12 4.15 5.11
N GLY A 63 15.69 3.77 6.25
CA GLY A 63 16.87 4.45 6.79
C GLY A 63 16.59 5.93 7.09
N GLN A 64 17.18 6.82 6.30
CA GLN A 64 16.98 8.28 6.39
C GLN A 64 15.98 8.83 5.36
N GLU A 65 15.53 8.02 4.41
CA GLU A 65 14.64 8.47 3.33
C GLU A 65 13.17 8.40 3.77
N VAL A 66 12.43 9.49 3.57
CA VAL A 66 10.98 9.54 3.78
C VAL A 66 10.29 8.95 2.56
N VAL A 67 9.61 7.84 2.77
CA VAL A 67 8.91 7.11 1.72
C VAL A 67 7.42 7.34 1.85
N PHE A 68 6.84 7.97 0.83
CA PHE A 68 5.41 8.14 0.67
C PHE A 68 4.86 6.98 -0.17
N VAL A 69 3.99 6.16 0.40
CA VAL A 69 3.50 4.96 -0.27
C VAL A 69 2.03 5.13 -0.64
N GLU A 70 1.74 5.03 -1.93
CA GLU A 70 0.38 4.86 -2.45
C GLU A 70 0.07 3.35 -2.48
N VAL A 71 -1.08 2.96 -1.90
CA VAL A 71 -1.51 1.56 -1.84
C VAL A 71 -2.62 1.31 -2.84
N LYS A 72 -2.42 0.31 -3.70
CA LYS A 72 -3.36 -0.10 -4.74
C LYS A 72 -3.91 -1.48 -4.41
N ALA A 73 -5.23 -1.60 -4.33
CA ALA A 73 -5.90 -2.85 -4.04
C ALA A 73 -6.56 -3.40 -5.31
N VAL A 74 -6.23 -4.63 -5.70
CA VAL A 74 -6.65 -5.24 -6.97
C VAL A 74 -7.28 -6.60 -6.73
N ARG A 75 -8.47 -6.82 -7.31
CA ARG A 75 -9.17 -8.12 -7.28
C ARG A 75 -9.20 -8.82 -8.63
N ASN A 76 -9.28 -8.04 -9.70
CA ASN A 76 -9.31 -8.56 -11.06
C ASN A 76 -7.98 -8.19 -11.76
N PRO A 77 -7.20 -9.16 -12.27
CA PRO A 77 -6.03 -8.91 -13.10
C PRO A 77 -6.27 -7.92 -14.26
N ASP A 78 -7.48 -7.87 -14.82
CA ASP A 78 -7.83 -6.96 -15.92
C ASP A 78 -7.89 -5.48 -15.48
N ALA A 79 -7.88 -5.19 -14.18
CA ALA A 79 -7.87 -3.83 -13.64
C ALA A 79 -6.47 -3.18 -13.61
N GLU A 80 -5.42 -3.89 -14.05
CA GLU A 80 -4.03 -3.42 -14.08
C GLU A 80 -3.78 -2.06 -14.78
N PRO A 81 -4.45 -1.71 -15.90
CA PRO A 81 -4.25 -0.42 -16.55
C PRO A 81 -4.63 0.79 -15.68
N GLN A 82 -5.55 0.61 -14.73
CA GLN A 82 -6.07 1.66 -13.85
C GLN A 82 -5.17 1.92 -12.63
N LEU A 83 -4.07 1.15 -12.50
CA LEU A 83 -3.16 1.27 -11.36
C LEU A 83 -2.18 2.43 -11.50
N LYS A 84 -2.02 3.01 -12.68
CA LYS A 84 -1.14 4.17 -12.87
C LYS A 84 -1.62 5.37 -12.05
N VAL A 85 -0.68 6.03 -11.39
CA VAL A 85 -0.91 7.33 -10.73
C VAL A 85 -0.81 8.42 -11.80
N ASP A 86 -1.97 8.96 -12.21
CA ASP A 86 -2.04 9.99 -13.25
C ASP A 86 -1.40 11.33 -12.80
N ALA A 87 -1.26 12.26 -13.75
CA ALA A 87 -0.65 13.57 -13.48
C ALA A 87 -1.45 14.44 -12.50
N ARG A 88 -2.76 14.25 -12.36
CA ARG A 88 -3.59 14.96 -11.37
C ARG A 88 -3.31 14.42 -9.97
N LYS A 89 -3.32 13.10 -9.80
CA LYS A 89 -3.07 12.45 -8.52
C LYS A 89 -1.62 12.67 -8.06
N ARG A 90 -0.63 12.62 -8.96
CA ARG A 90 0.76 12.99 -8.65
C ARG A 90 0.88 14.41 -8.06
N ARG A 91 0.16 15.39 -8.60
CA ARG A 91 0.15 16.76 -8.07
C ARG A 91 -0.44 16.84 -6.66
N CYS A 92 -1.53 16.13 -6.40
CA CYS A 92 -2.16 16.05 -5.09
C CYS A 92 -1.23 15.38 -4.06
N LEU A 93 -0.64 14.23 -4.43
CA LEU A 93 0.33 13.51 -3.60
C LEU A 93 1.55 14.37 -3.28
N ALA A 94 2.14 15.01 -4.30
CA ALA A 94 3.29 15.90 -4.09
C ALA A 94 2.97 17.10 -3.20
N ALA A 95 1.75 17.65 -3.27
CA ALA A 95 1.32 18.72 -2.37
C ALA A 95 1.17 18.23 -0.92
N ALA A 96 0.57 17.05 -0.72
CA ALA A 96 0.43 16.45 0.60
C ALA A 96 1.79 16.06 1.20
N ALA A 97 2.69 15.51 0.40
CA ALA A 97 4.06 15.15 0.79
C ALA A 97 4.87 16.36 1.24
N ARG A 98 4.89 17.45 0.46
CA ARG A 98 5.57 18.69 0.88
C ARG A 98 5.01 19.24 2.19
N PHE A 99 3.69 19.22 2.35
CA PHE A 99 3.07 19.65 3.59
C PHE A 99 3.47 18.74 4.77
N PHE A 100 3.51 17.42 4.55
CA PHE A 100 3.98 16.46 5.55
C PHE A 100 5.44 16.73 5.95
N ILE A 101 6.34 16.92 4.98
CA ILE A 101 7.76 17.23 5.21
C ILE A 101 7.91 18.49 6.05
N ALA A 102 7.28 19.59 5.63
CA ALA A 102 7.36 20.86 6.33
C ALA A 102 6.79 20.78 7.75
N LYS A 103 5.63 20.13 7.92
CA LYS A 103 4.97 19.96 9.22
C LYS A 103 5.81 19.16 10.21
N ASN A 104 6.57 18.17 9.74
CA ASN A 104 7.35 17.26 10.59
C ASN A 104 8.85 17.58 10.62
N GLN A 105 9.28 18.72 10.06
CA GLN A 105 10.69 19.15 10.04
C GLN A 105 11.64 18.13 9.38
N LEU A 106 11.18 17.50 8.29
CA LEU A 106 11.94 16.48 7.54
C LEU A 106 12.59 17.04 6.26
N ILE A 107 12.89 18.33 6.23
CA ILE A 107 13.32 19.03 5.00
C ILE A 107 14.67 18.53 4.47
N ASP A 108 15.54 18.05 5.38
CA ASP A 108 16.87 17.52 5.04
C ASP A 108 16.85 16.02 4.72
N ASN A 109 15.71 15.36 4.87
CA ASN A 109 15.57 13.95 4.51
C ASN A 109 15.33 13.82 3.00
N PRO A 110 16.05 12.92 2.30
CA PRO A 110 15.65 12.46 0.98
C PRO A 110 14.22 11.93 1.03
N ALA A 111 13.49 12.04 -0.06
CA ALA A 111 12.13 11.55 -0.10
C ALA A 111 11.72 11.05 -1.48
N ARG A 112 10.96 9.96 -1.49
CA ARG A 112 10.48 9.29 -2.72
C ARG A 112 9.03 8.87 -2.60
N PHE A 113 8.39 8.62 -3.74
CA PHE A 113 7.12 7.90 -3.79
C PHE A 113 7.33 6.46 -4.23
N ASP A 114 6.75 5.55 -3.46
CA ASP A 114 6.64 4.13 -3.79
C ASP A 114 5.17 3.79 -4.07
N ILE A 115 4.94 2.74 -4.85
CA ILE A 115 3.61 2.12 -5.01
C ILE A 115 3.68 0.71 -4.44
N ILE A 116 2.69 0.34 -3.63
CA ILE A 116 2.47 -1.05 -3.24
C ILE A 116 1.13 -1.51 -3.78
N THR A 117 1.17 -2.52 -4.65
CA THR A 117 -0.01 -3.18 -5.18
C THR A 117 -0.27 -4.47 -4.42
N ILE A 118 -1.46 -4.58 -3.83
CA ILE A 118 -1.96 -5.80 -3.19
C ILE A 118 -2.97 -6.43 -4.15
N LYS A 119 -2.59 -7.56 -4.74
CA LYS A 119 -3.47 -8.38 -5.58
C LYS A 119 -4.05 -9.50 -4.74
N LEU A 120 -5.37 -9.70 -4.82
CA LEU A 120 -6.07 -10.80 -4.17
C LEU A 120 -6.91 -11.50 -5.24
N ASP A 121 -6.55 -12.73 -5.58
CA ASP A 121 -7.31 -13.52 -6.55
C ASP A 121 -8.57 -14.15 -5.93
N GLU A 122 -9.40 -14.74 -6.78
CA GLU A 122 -10.67 -15.37 -6.38
C GLU A 122 -10.48 -16.55 -5.40
N THR A 123 -9.29 -17.13 -5.35
CA THR A 123 -8.96 -18.24 -4.43
C THR A 123 -8.54 -17.75 -3.04
N GLY A 124 -8.40 -16.43 -2.88
CA GLY A 124 -7.90 -15.77 -1.68
C GLY A 124 -6.37 -15.73 -1.60
N HIS A 125 -5.67 -16.09 -2.68
CA HIS A 125 -4.23 -16.00 -2.72
C HIS A 125 -3.80 -14.55 -2.98
N LYS A 126 -2.89 -14.08 -2.12
CA LYS A 126 -2.45 -12.69 -2.06
C LYS A 126 -1.05 -12.53 -2.60
N GLN A 127 -0.88 -11.62 -3.54
CA GLN A 127 0.42 -11.16 -4.02
C GLN A 127 0.65 -9.69 -3.63
N ILE A 128 1.89 -9.36 -3.31
CA ILE A 128 2.30 -8.00 -2.96
C ILE A 128 3.45 -7.61 -3.88
N GLU A 129 3.23 -6.56 -4.66
CA GLU A 129 4.23 -5.95 -5.53
C GLU A 129 4.61 -4.59 -4.95
N HIS A 130 5.90 -4.33 -4.83
CA HIS A 130 6.44 -3.06 -4.32
C HIS A 130 7.32 -2.43 -5.39
N GLU A 131 6.87 -1.30 -5.90
CA GLU A 131 7.57 -0.48 -6.90
C GLU A 131 8.23 0.72 -6.18
N PRO A 132 9.53 0.63 -5.83
CA PRO A 132 10.23 1.74 -5.24
C PRO A 132 10.51 2.83 -6.29
N ASN A 133 10.56 4.10 -5.87
CA ASN A 133 10.84 5.24 -6.76
C ASN A 133 9.88 5.35 -7.96
N ALA A 134 8.62 4.96 -7.76
CA ALA A 134 7.58 4.98 -8.80
C ALA A 134 7.42 6.38 -9.44
N PHE A 135 7.67 7.45 -8.67
CA PHE A 135 7.87 8.80 -9.18
C PHE A 135 8.55 9.72 -8.16
N GLN A 136 9.14 10.80 -8.65
CA GLN A 136 9.83 11.80 -7.84
C GLN A 136 8.86 12.86 -7.28
N ILE A 137 9.19 13.40 -6.10
CA ILE A 137 8.54 14.61 -5.57
C ILE A 137 9.04 15.80 -6.41
N LYS A 138 8.34 16.08 -7.52
CA LYS A 138 8.51 17.34 -8.25
C LYS A 138 7.74 18.44 -7.56
#